data_AF-A0A0C2IJB2-F1
#
_entry.id   AF-A0A0C2IJB2-F1
#
_cell.length_a   1.000
_cell.length_b   1.000
_cell.length_c   1.000
_cell.angle_alpha   90.00
_cell.angle_beta   90.00
_cell.angle_gamma   90.00
#
_symmetry.space_group_name_H-M   'P 1'
#
loop_
_entity.id
_entity.type
_entity.pdbx_description
1 polymer ?
#
loop_
_entity_poly.entity_id
_entity_poly.type
_entity_poly.pdbx_seq_one_letter_code
_entity_poly.pdbx_strand_id
1 'polypeptide(L)'
;MSQILKEFMNSLANILEGENKYMLVMDNLLADNLSQEFRDTFPFKIVYLPKFSPFLNPCQEVYSKLRKCIKREGKIVGTDDLKSRMENALSQVTCEEISIYILTSESFFEDCIEKRDILIE
;
A
#
# COMPACT_ATOMS: atom_id res chain seq x y z
N MET A 1 -0.32 16.54 -10.22
CA MET A 1 0.39 15.27 -10.02
C MET A 1 1.87 15.53 -9.89
N SER A 2 2.53 15.00 -8.87
CA SER A 2 4.01 15.00 -8.81
C SER A 2 4.55 14.16 -9.96
N GLN A 3 5.54 14.69 -10.69
CA GLN A 3 6.22 13.97 -11.77
C GLN A 3 6.73 12.59 -11.32
N ILE A 4 7.21 12.51 -10.07
CA ILE A 4 7.71 11.29 -9.44
C ILE A 4 6.63 10.22 -9.32
N LEU A 5 5.41 10.61 -8.94
CA LEU A 5 4.29 9.66 -8.80
C LEU A 5 3.89 9.10 -10.17
N LYS A 6 3.86 9.95 -11.21
CA LYS A 6 3.56 9.53 -12.58
C LYS A 6 4.58 8.50 -13.08
N GLU A 7 5.87 8.79 -12.90
CA GLU A 7 6.97 7.90 -13.29
C GLU A 7 6.92 6.57 -12.55
N PHE A 8 6.67 6.60 -11.24
CA PHE A 8 6.49 5.40 -10.44
C PHE A 8 5.34 4.52 -10.95
N MET A 9 4.18 5.12 -11.21
CA MET A 9 3.00 4.40 -11.68
C MET A 9 3.21 3.79 -13.07
N ASN A 10 3.86 4.52 -13.98
CA ASN A 10 4.21 4.00 -15.30
C ASN A 10 5.21 2.83 -15.20
N SER A 11 6.20 2.94 -14.32
CA SER A 11 7.15 1.84 -14.07
C SER A 11 6.43 0.60 -13.52
N LEU A 12 5.47 0.79 -12.60
CA LEU A 12 4.66 -0.30 -12.07
C LEU A 12 3.86 -1.00 -13.16
N ALA A 13 3.23 -0.23 -14.05
CA ALA A 13 2.49 -0.78 -15.20
C ALA A 13 3.38 -1.60 -16.14
N ASN A 14 4.60 -1.14 -16.40
CA ASN A 14 5.56 -1.86 -17.22
C ASN A 14 6.01 -3.18 -16.59
N ILE A 15 6.18 -3.24 -15.27
CA ILE A 15 6.59 -4.45 -14.54
C ILE A 15 5.46 -5.49 -14.50
N LEU A 16 4.23 -5.03 -14.29
CA LEU A 16 3.11 -5.94 -14.03
C LEU A 16 2.52 -6.58 -15.29
N GLU A 17 2.86 -6.08 -16.48
CA GLU A 17 2.48 -6.61 -17.82
C GLU A 17 1.02 -7.12 -17.95
N GLY A 18 0.22 -6.46 -18.79
CA GLY A 18 -1.10 -6.96 -19.20
C GLY A 18 -2.26 -6.10 -18.71
N GLU A 19 -3.03 -5.59 -19.66
CA GLU A 19 -4.20 -4.75 -19.39
C GLU A 19 -5.28 -5.52 -18.61
N ASN A 20 -5.93 -4.84 -17.67
CA ASN A 20 -7.11 -5.32 -16.92
C ASN A 20 -6.94 -6.57 -16.03
N LYS A 21 -5.72 -7.06 -15.82
CA LYS A 21 -5.47 -8.20 -14.91
C LYS A 21 -5.42 -7.79 -13.44
N TYR A 22 -5.05 -6.55 -13.17
CA TYR A 22 -4.79 -6.04 -11.84
C TYR A 22 -5.67 -4.83 -11.52
N MET A 23 -5.97 -4.68 -10.24
CA MET A 23 -6.60 -3.49 -9.67
C MET A 23 -5.63 -2.84 -8.70
N LEU A 24 -5.47 -1.53 -8.81
CA LEU A 24 -4.67 -0.77 -7.87
C LEU A 24 -5.57 -0.18 -6.79
N VAL A 25 -5.46 -0.69 -5.57
CA VAL A 25 -6.15 -0.15 -4.40
C VAL A 25 -5.23 0.88 -3.73
N MET A 26 -5.71 2.11 -3.58
CA MET A 26 -4.94 3.22 -3.03
C MET A 26 -5.67 3.89 -1.86
N ASP A 27 -4.91 4.49 -0.94
CA ASP A 27 -5.47 5.42 0.02
C ASP A 27 -5.99 6.68 -0.70
N ASN A 28 -7.09 7.23 -0.19
CA ASN A 28 -7.78 8.38 -0.77
C ASN A 28 -6.94 9.66 -0.74
N LEU A 29 -5.92 9.75 0.12
CA LEU A 29 -5.02 10.90 0.19
C LEU A 29 -4.28 11.19 -1.12
N LEU A 30 -4.12 10.19 -1.98
CA LEU A 30 -3.48 10.33 -3.29
C LEU A 30 -4.48 10.62 -4.41
N ALA A 31 -5.78 10.57 -4.16
CA ALA A 31 -6.79 10.76 -5.19
C ALA A 31 -6.72 12.16 -5.80
N ASP A 32 -6.57 13.19 -4.97
CA ASP A 32 -6.51 14.58 -5.44
C ASP A 32 -5.23 14.88 -6.23
N ASN A 33 -4.21 14.02 -6.12
CA ASN A 33 -2.93 14.18 -6.81
C ASN A 33 -2.92 13.60 -8.23
N LEU A 34 -3.87 12.75 -8.59
CA LEU A 34 -3.95 12.09 -9.90
C LEU A 34 -4.96 12.80 -10.81
N SER A 35 -4.50 13.33 -11.96
CA SER A 35 -5.37 13.98 -12.95
C SER A 35 -6.37 13.01 -13.56
N GLN A 36 -7.53 13.52 -13.96
CA GLN A 36 -8.56 12.71 -14.63
C GLN A 36 -8.01 12.01 -15.89
N GLU A 37 -7.29 12.76 -16.73
CA GLU A 37 -6.62 12.23 -17.92
C GLU A 37 -5.71 11.03 -17.64
N PHE A 38 -4.94 11.07 -16.55
CA PHE A 38 -4.07 9.95 -16.19
C PHE A 38 -4.88 8.73 -15.75
N ARG A 39 -5.94 8.94 -14.97
CA ARG A 39 -6.82 7.84 -14.52
C ARG A 39 -7.49 7.14 -15.70
N ASP A 40 -7.87 7.91 -16.72
CA ASP A 40 -8.55 7.39 -17.91
C ASP A 40 -7.60 6.64 -18.86
N THR A 41 -6.30 6.98 -18.83
CA THR A 41 -5.26 6.36 -19.69
C THR A 41 -4.46 5.26 -19.00
N PHE A 42 -4.52 5.18 -17.66
CA PHE A 42 -3.78 4.17 -16.90
C PHE A 42 -4.35 2.76 -17.14
N PRO A 43 -3.52 1.74 -17.40
CA PRO A 43 -3.99 0.42 -17.86
C PRO A 43 -4.68 -0.44 -16.77
N PHE A 44 -4.72 0.04 -15.53
CA PHE A 44 -5.36 -0.67 -14.41
C PHE A 44 -6.47 0.18 -13.81
N LYS A 45 -7.53 -0.49 -13.36
CA LYS A 45 -8.56 0.16 -12.55
C LYS A 45 -7.96 0.61 -11.22
N ILE A 46 -8.08 1.89 -10.91
CA ILE A 46 -7.69 2.47 -9.62
C ILE A 46 -8.93 2.58 -8.73
N VAL A 47 -8.87 2.00 -7.53
CA VAL A 47 -9.93 2.06 -6.52
C VAL A 47 -9.37 2.71 -5.25
N TYR A 48 -10.17 3.59 -4.64
CA TYR A 48 -9.79 4.25 -3.41
C TYR A 48 -10.49 3.64 -2.21
N LEU A 49 -9.73 3.51 -1.14
CA LEU A 49 -10.28 3.22 0.17
C LEU A 49 -11.06 4.43 0.71
N PRO A 50 -12.05 4.21 1.60
CA PRO A 50 -12.69 5.28 2.35
C PRO A 50 -11.68 6.19 3.07
N LYS A 51 -12.09 7.43 3.39
CA LYS A 51 -11.24 8.33 4.17
C LYS A 51 -11.10 7.81 5.61
N PHE A 52 -9.92 7.97 6.19
CA PHE A 52 -9.62 7.63 7.60
C PHE A 52 -9.84 6.15 7.95
N SER A 53 -9.67 5.24 6.98
CA SER A 53 -9.84 3.80 7.19
C SER A 53 -8.52 3.02 7.01
N PRO A 54 -7.51 3.25 7.87
CA PRO A 54 -6.21 2.58 7.74
C PRO A 54 -6.30 1.05 7.87
N PHE A 55 -7.27 0.54 8.62
CA PHE A 55 -7.54 -0.89 8.78
C PHE A 55 -8.03 -1.59 7.49
N LEU A 56 -8.50 -0.82 6.51
CA LEU A 56 -8.84 -1.32 5.16
C LEU A 56 -7.63 -1.32 4.20
N ASN A 57 -6.46 -0.89 4.68
CA ASN A 57 -5.26 -0.82 3.86
C ASN A 57 -4.26 -1.89 4.32
N PRO A 58 -4.13 -3.02 3.61
CA PRO A 58 -3.22 -4.10 4.01
C PRO A 58 -1.74 -3.65 4.02
N CYS A 59 -1.38 -2.56 3.34
CA CYS A 59 -0.04 -2.00 3.42
C CYS A 59 0.30 -1.47 4.82
N GLN A 60 -0.67 -1.14 5.67
CA GLN A 60 -0.39 -0.68 7.04
C GLN A 60 0.30 -1.75 7.88
N GLU A 61 -0.09 -3.02 7.71
CA GLU A 61 0.57 -4.15 8.38
C GLU A 61 2.00 -4.35 7.87
N VAL A 62 2.21 -4.24 6.56
CA VAL A 62 3.54 -4.27 5.96
C VAL A 62 4.41 -3.15 6.56
N TYR A 63 3.92 -1.91 6.62
CA TYR A 63 4.65 -0.79 7.21
C TYR A 63 4.91 -0.99 8.70
N SER A 64 3.96 -1.56 9.45
CA SER A 64 4.13 -1.91 10.86
C SER A 64 5.29 -2.90 11.05
N LYS A 65 5.33 -3.96 10.24
CA LYS A 65 6.41 -4.95 10.24
C LYS A 65 7.75 -4.32 9.88
N LEU A 66 7.81 -3.56 8.78
CA LEU A 66 9.05 -2.87 8.37
C LEU A 66 9.60 -1.96 9.47
N ARG A 67 8.73 -1.16 10.11
CA ARG A 67 9.12 -0.29 11.22
C ARG A 67 9.64 -1.09 12.41
N LYS A 68 9.02 -2.21 12.76
CA LYS A 68 9.49 -3.09 13.85
C LYS A 68 10.88 -3.66 13.54
N CYS A 69 11.11 -4.14 12.32
CA CYS A 69 12.41 -4.66 11.89
C CYS A 69 13.50 -3.59 11.95
N ILE A 70 13.26 -2.42 11.34
CA ILE A 70 14.24 -1.33 11.28
C ILE A 70 14.61 -0.82 12.69
N LYS A 71 13.62 -0.71 13.59
CA LYS A 71 13.84 -0.25 14.98
C LYS A 71 14.61 -1.26 15.83
N ARG A 72 14.47 -2.57 15.56
CA ARG A 72 15.16 -3.64 16.30
C ARG A 72 16.69 -3.54 16.17
N GLU A 73 17.17 -2.97 15.07
CA GLU A 73 18.60 -2.80 14.78
C GLU A 73 19.21 -1.55 15.44
N GLY A 74 18.46 -0.85 16.29
CA GLY A 74 18.94 0.31 17.04
C GLY A 74 18.88 1.62 16.25
N LYS A 75 19.72 2.59 16.62
CA LYS A 75 19.72 3.93 16.01
C LYS A 75 20.12 3.86 14.53
N ILE A 76 19.37 4.56 13.69
CA ILE A 76 19.67 4.72 12.26
C ILE A 76 20.81 5.74 12.09
N VAL A 77 21.77 5.42 11.24
CA VAL A 77 22.95 6.25 10.96
C VAL A 77 22.99 6.60 9.47
N GLY A 78 22.32 7.70 9.11
CA GLY A 78 22.30 8.20 7.74
C GLY A 78 21.38 7.41 6.80
N THR A 79 21.41 7.81 5.52
CA THR A 79 20.46 7.31 4.51
C THR A 79 20.79 5.92 4.02
N ASP A 80 22.07 5.57 3.89
CA ASP A 80 22.47 4.26 3.33
C ASP A 80 22.18 3.12 4.32
N ASP A 81 22.41 3.36 5.62
CA ASP A 81 21.97 2.46 6.69
C ASP A 81 20.46 2.26 6.65
N LEU A 82 19.67 3.35 6.55
CA LEU A 82 18.21 3.24 6.45
C LEU A 82 17.77 2.41 5.24
N LYS A 83 18.35 2.66 4.06
CA LYS A 83 18.03 1.91 2.83
C LYS A 83 18.34 0.42 3.01
N SER A 84 19.53 0.08 3.50
CA SER A 84 19.93 -1.30 3.72
C SER A 84 19.00 -2.03 4.71
N ARG A 85 18.60 -1.36 5.80
CA ARG A 85 17.63 -1.91 6.75
C ARG A 85 16.24 -2.06 6.16
N MET A 86 15.80 -1.15 5.30
CA MET A 86 14.52 -1.28 4.58
C MET A 86 14.53 -2.47 3.63
N GLU A 87 15.61 -2.67 2.87
CA GLU A 87 15.78 -3.82 1.97
C GLU A 87 15.77 -5.15 2.75
N ASN A 88 16.50 -5.22 3.87
CA ASN A 88 16.50 -6.38 4.76
C ASN A 88 15.12 -6.63 5.41
N ALA A 89 14.44 -5.57 5.84
CA ALA A 89 13.11 -5.71 6.40
C ALA A 89 12.09 -6.20 5.36
N LEU A 90 12.19 -5.75 4.11
CA LEU A 90 11.34 -6.20 3.00
C LEU A 90 11.59 -7.67 2.65
N SER A 91 12.83 -8.14 2.66
CA SER A 91 13.14 -9.55 2.40
C SER A 91 12.61 -10.51 3.47
N GLN A 92 12.24 -9.99 4.64
CA GLN A 92 11.61 -10.76 5.72
C GLN A 92 10.07 -10.83 5.63
N VAL A 93 9.43 -10.09 4.71
CA VAL A 93 7.98 -10.15 4.49
C VAL A 93 7.67 -11.31 3.56
N THR A 94 6.86 -12.27 4.03
CA THR A 94 6.55 -13.48 3.24
C THR A 94 5.22 -13.35 2.49
N CYS A 95 5.03 -14.18 1.47
CA CYS A 95 3.77 -14.24 0.72
C CYS A 95 2.58 -14.66 1.60
N GLU A 96 2.82 -15.54 2.58
CA GLU A 96 1.81 -15.98 3.55
C GLU A 96 1.34 -14.81 4.42
N GLU A 97 2.27 -13.98 4.90
CA GLU A 97 1.94 -12.79 5.68
C GLU A 97 1.17 -11.77 4.85
N ILE A 98 1.59 -11.51 3.61
CA ILE A 98 0.86 -10.62 2.70
C ILE A 98 -0.58 -11.11 2.50
N SER A 99 -0.76 -12.42 2.32
CA SER A 99 -2.09 -13.03 2.18
C SER A 99 -2.93 -12.81 3.44
N ILE A 100 -2.35 -12.99 4.62
CA ILE A 100 -3.03 -12.73 5.91
C ILE A 100 -3.39 -11.26 6.05
N TYR A 101 -2.52 -10.33 5.68
CA TYR A 101 -2.78 -8.89 5.76
C TYR A 101 -3.96 -8.48 4.86
N ILE A 102 -4.03 -9.05 3.65
CA ILE A 102 -5.16 -8.83 2.73
C ILE A 102 -6.45 -9.37 3.34
N LEU A 103 -6.45 -10.63 3.80
CA LEU A 103 -7.63 -11.26 4.41
C LEU A 103 -8.13 -10.52 5.66
N THR A 104 -7.20 -10.02 6.48
CA THR A 104 -7.52 -9.21 7.66
C THR A 104 -8.16 -7.88 7.27
N SER A 105 -7.63 -7.22 6.23
CA SER A 105 -8.25 -6.00 5.70
C SER A 105 -9.66 -6.27 5.16
N GLU A 106 -9.84 -7.39 4.45
CA GLU A 106 -11.13 -7.79 3.87
C GLU A 106 -12.17 -8.13 4.94
N SER A 107 -11.77 -8.68 6.10
CA SER A 107 -12.72 -9.03 7.16
C SER A 107 -13.51 -7.84 7.70
N PHE A 108 -12.98 -6.62 7.56
CA PHE A 108 -13.66 -5.38 7.96
C PHE A 108 -14.64 -4.83 6.92
N PHE A 109 -14.72 -5.41 5.71
CA PHE A 109 -15.56 -4.87 4.64
C PHE A 109 -17.04 -4.95 4.99
N GLU A 110 -17.50 -6.07 5.53
CA GLU A 110 -18.91 -6.25 5.91
C GLU A 110 -19.31 -5.27 7.02
N ASP A 111 -18.46 -5.12 8.04
CA ASP A 111 -18.68 -4.18 9.14
C ASP A 111 -18.76 -2.74 8.62
N CYS A 112 -17.95 -2.37 7.63
CA CYS A 112 -18.03 -1.06 6.97
C CYS A 112 -19.34 -0.88 6.19
N ILE A 113 -19.76 -1.89 5.43
CA ILE A 113 -21.01 -1.87 4.63
C ILE A 113 -22.21 -1.70 5.55
N GLU A 114 -22.23 -2.43 6.67
CA GLU A 114 -23.28 -2.37 7.66
C GLU A 114 -23.16 -1.19 8.65
N LYS A 115 -22.08 -0.40 8.57
CA LYS A 115 -21.79 0.73 9.46
C LYS A 115 -21.73 0.32 10.94
N ARG A 116 -21.19 -0.87 11.21
CA ARG A 116 -20.91 -1.32 12.58
C ARG A 116 -19.72 -0.54 13.13
N ASP A 117 -19.65 -0.43 14.45
CA ASP A 117 -18.48 0.14 15.11
C ASP A 117 -17.28 -0.80 14.96
N ILE A 118 -16.18 -0.27 14.41
CA ILE A 118 -14.95 -1.02 14.20
C ILE A 118 -13.99 -0.66 15.32
N LEU A 119 -13.84 -1.57 16.27
CA LEU A 119 -12.84 -1.48 17.31
C LEU A 119 -11.53 -2.08 16.77
N ILE A 120 -10.55 -1.22 16.56
CA ILE A 120 -9.20 -1.62 16.16
C ILE A 120 -8.39 -1.62 17.46
N GLU A 121 -8.03 -2.82 17.95
CA GLU A 121 -7.17 -2.99 19.14
C GLU A 121 -5.70 -2.67 18.85
#